data_AF-A0A1Q7MTU0-F1
#
_entry.id   AF-A0A1Q7MTU0-F1
#
_cell.length_a   1.000
_cell.length_b   1.000
_cell.length_c   1.000
_cell.angle_alpha   90.00
_cell.angle_beta   90.00
_cell.angle_gamma   90.00
#
_symmetry.space_group_name_H-M   'P 1'
#
loop_
_entity.id
_entity.type
_entity.pdbx_description
1 polymer ?
#
loop_
_entity_poly.entity_id
_entity_poly.type
_entity_poly.pdbx_seq_one_letter_code
_entity_poly.pdbx_strand_id
1 'polypeptide(L)'
;PAPKTRSRGRKINTASRSLDPSLRYDWLKASEDTKYQGKGRNIFRAQIDIPRPVRNPATDRTPIVPPQPTGPPPPPPINLKFFGFASKPGEPKKIFLSQGEDVFIAGEGEMVDRRYKILRISPMSVEVEDVLNNNRQSIPLTQG
;
A
#
# COMPACT_ATOMS: atom_id res chain seq x y z
N PRO A 1 -37.92 14.83 44.09
CA PRO A 1 -37.66 13.77 45.09
C PRO A 1 -37.27 12.48 44.36
N ALA A 2 -36.01 12.03 44.49
CA ALA A 2 -35.46 10.87 43.76
C ALA A 2 -35.74 9.55 44.49
N PRO A 3 -35.97 8.42 43.80
CA PRO A 3 -36.11 7.12 44.45
C PRO A 3 -34.72 6.53 44.78
N LYS A 4 -34.51 6.21 46.07
CA LYS A 4 -33.30 5.55 46.58
C LYS A 4 -33.29 4.08 46.16
N THR A 5 -32.31 3.67 45.35
CA THR A 5 -32.03 2.26 45.03
C THR A 5 -31.53 1.54 46.29
N ARG A 6 -32.36 0.64 46.84
CA ARG A 6 -31.93 -0.29 47.91
C ARG A 6 -31.11 -1.42 47.30
N SER A 7 -29.80 -1.40 47.48
CA SER A 7 -28.95 -2.57 47.25
C SER A 7 -29.28 -3.65 48.28
N ARG A 8 -30.03 -4.67 47.88
CA ARG A 8 -30.19 -5.88 48.70
C ARG A 8 -28.88 -6.66 48.60
N GLY A 9 -28.02 -6.50 49.59
CA GLY A 9 -26.85 -7.36 49.79
C GLY A 9 -27.30 -8.83 49.76
N ARG A 10 -26.79 -9.59 48.79
CA ARG A 10 -27.01 -11.02 48.69
C ARG A 10 -26.38 -11.66 49.93
N LYS A 11 -27.20 -12.07 50.90
CA LYS A 11 -26.75 -12.88 52.02
C LYS A 11 -26.20 -14.18 51.44
N ILE A 12 -24.88 -14.28 51.38
CA ILE A 12 -24.18 -15.54 51.16
C ILE A 12 -24.46 -16.35 52.42
N ASN A 13 -25.43 -17.25 52.33
CA ASN A 13 -25.63 -18.25 53.36
C ASN A 13 -24.42 -19.18 53.29
N THR A 14 -23.35 -18.83 53.99
CA THR A 14 -22.35 -19.79 54.48
C THR A 14 -23.07 -20.66 55.51
N ALA A 15 -23.97 -21.50 55.02
CA ALA A 15 -24.52 -22.59 55.80
C ALA A 15 -23.29 -23.39 56.24
N SER A 16 -23.03 -23.37 57.55
CA SER A 16 -22.18 -24.31 58.27
C SER A 16 -22.09 -25.60 57.48
N ARG A 17 -20.88 -25.97 57.02
CA ARG A 17 -20.65 -27.29 56.42
C ARG A 17 -21.31 -28.30 57.35
N SER A 18 -22.40 -28.88 56.88
CA SER A 18 -23.22 -29.83 57.63
C SER A 18 -22.30 -30.93 58.14
N LEU A 19 -22.31 -31.16 59.46
CA LEU A 19 -21.53 -32.22 60.12
C LEU A 19 -22.04 -33.63 59.79
N ASP A 20 -23.13 -33.72 59.04
CA ASP A 20 -23.65 -34.96 58.48
C ASP A 20 -22.88 -35.34 57.20
N PRO A 21 -22.12 -36.47 57.19
CA PRO A 21 -21.40 -36.95 56.02
C PRO A 21 -22.29 -37.59 54.95
N SER A 22 -23.60 -37.73 55.23
CA SER A 22 -24.55 -38.35 54.30
C SER A 22 -24.72 -37.49 53.05
N LEU A 23 -24.80 -38.17 51.90
CA LEU A 23 -25.01 -37.52 50.61
C LEU A 23 -26.40 -36.88 50.53
N ARG A 24 -26.46 -35.57 50.31
CA ARG A 24 -27.73 -34.85 50.08
C ARG A 24 -28.15 -34.94 48.62
N TYR A 25 -29.08 -35.85 48.33
CA TYR A 25 -29.60 -36.10 46.98
C TYR A 25 -30.18 -34.85 46.31
N ASP A 26 -30.86 -33.97 47.05
CA ASP A 26 -31.44 -32.74 46.49
C ASP A 26 -30.37 -31.82 45.89
N TRP A 27 -29.21 -31.72 46.57
CA TRP A 27 -28.10 -30.89 46.13
C TRP A 27 -27.30 -31.53 45.01
N LEU A 28 -27.12 -32.85 45.09
CA LEU A 28 -26.55 -33.62 44.00
C LEU A 28 -27.37 -33.37 42.73
N LYS A 29 -28.69 -33.50 42.82
CA LYS A 29 -29.57 -33.31 41.68
C LYS A 29 -29.53 -31.89 41.12
N ALA A 30 -29.53 -30.88 41.99
CA ALA A 30 -29.37 -29.48 41.58
C ALA A 30 -28.03 -29.21 40.87
N SER A 31 -26.94 -29.89 41.28
CA SER A 31 -25.65 -29.78 40.63
C SER A 31 -25.63 -30.47 39.26
N GLU A 32 -26.21 -31.66 39.15
CA GLU A 32 -26.32 -32.42 37.88
C GLU A 32 -27.12 -31.68 36.81
N ASP A 33 -28.20 -30.99 37.20
CA ASP A 33 -29.08 -30.29 36.26
C ASP A 33 -28.53 -28.92 35.80
N THR A 34 -27.37 -28.49 36.32
CA THR A 34 -26.76 -27.20 35.97
C THR A 34 -26.28 -27.18 34.51
N LYS A 35 -26.94 -26.36 33.67
CA LYS A 35 -26.58 -26.17 32.25
C LYS A 35 -25.69 -24.94 32.05
N TYR A 36 -24.71 -25.04 31.17
CA TYR A 36 -23.89 -23.89 30.76
C TYR A 36 -24.74 -22.87 29.97
N GLN A 37 -24.83 -21.64 30.46
CA GLN A 37 -25.59 -20.54 29.83
C GLN A 37 -24.69 -19.41 29.27
N GLY A 38 -23.37 -19.64 29.20
CA GLY A 38 -22.45 -18.64 28.65
C GLY A 38 -22.71 -18.37 27.17
N LYS A 39 -22.61 -17.11 26.76
CA LYS A 39 -22.68 -16.72 25.33
C LYS A 39 -21.30 -16.98 24.69
N GLY A 40 -21.20 -17.95 23.78
CA GLY A 40 -19.97 -18.24 23.03
C GLY A 40 -19.52 -19.70 23.15
N ARG A 41 -18.20 -19.92 23.22
CA ARG A 41 -17.59 -21.26 23.25
C ARG A 41 -17.84 -21.95 24.60
N ASN A 42 -18.51 -23.10 24.59
CA ASN A 42 -18.68 -23.92 25.78
C ASN A 42 -17.35 -24.60 26.16
N ILE A 43 -16.72 -24.13 27.24
CA ILE A 43 -15.42 -24.63 27.73
C ILE A 43 -15.48 -26.03 28.35
N PHE A 44 -16.68 -26.57 28.59
CA PHE A 44 -16.87 -27.90 29.18
C PHE A 44 -17.14 -28.98 28.12
N ARG A 45 -17.21 -28.60 26.84
CA ARG A 45 -17.30 -29.55 25.72
C ARG A 45 -15.96 -29.56 24.99
N ALA A 46 -15.36 -30.75 24.88
CA ALA A 46 -14.12 -30.94 24.13
C ALA A 46 -14.33 -30.73 22.61
N GLN A 47 -15.57 -30.91 22.14
CA GLN A 47 -15.93 -30.79 20.74
C GLN A 47 -16.48 -29.39 20.46
N ILE A 48 -15.88 -28.72 19.47
CA ILE A 48 -16.33 -27.42 18.97
C ILE A 48 -17.33 -27.69 17.85
N ASP A 49 -18.59 -27.26 18.03
CA ASP A 49 -19.57 -27.24 16.93
C ASP A 49 -19.20 -26.08 16.00
N ILE A 50 -18.46 -26.39 14.94
CA ILE A 50 -18.10 -25.41 13.91
C ILE A 50 -19.36 -25.15 13.07
N PRO A 51 -19.89 -23.92 13.03
CA PRO A 51 -21.03 -23.63 12.17
C PRO A 51 -20.65 -23.90 10.72
N ARG A 52 -21.52 -24.64 10.01
CA ARG A 52 -21.33 -24.88 8.59
C ARG A 52 -21.43 -23.54 7.86
N PRO A 53 -20.46 -23.18 7.00
CA PRO A 53 -20.54 -21.94 6.26
C PRO A 53 -21.81 -21.93 5.40
N VAL A 54 -22.63 -20.88 5.54
CA VAL A 54 -23.94 -20.74 4.88
C VAL A 54 -23.81 -20.48 3.37
N ARG A 55 -22.60 -20.14 2.91
CA ARG A 55 -22.30 -19.86 1.50
C ARG A 55 -20.96 -20.49 1.15
N ASN A 56 -20.91 -21.16 0.01
CA ASN A 56 -19.63 -21.48 -0.63
C ASN A 56 -18.91 -20.15 -0.88
N PRO A 57 -17.63 -20.00 -0.49
CA PRO A 57 -16.85 -18.89 -0.99
C PRO A 57 -16.71 -19.11 -2.49
N ALA A 58 -17.60 -18.51 -3.27
CA ALA A 58 -17.34 -18.25 -4.66
C ALA A 58 -16.19 -17.24 -4.64
N THR A 59 -14.96 -17.74 -4.62
CA THR A 59 -13.83 -17.01 -5.15
C THR A 59 -14.24 -16.76 -6.58
N ASP A 60 -14.60 -15.51 -6.88
CA ASP A 60 -14.67 -15.03 -8.24
C ASP A 60 -13.35 -15.45 -8.87
N ARG A 61 -13.38 -16.47 -9.74
CA ARG A 61 -12.20 -16.94 -10.45
C ARG A 61 -11.96 -15.93 -11.56
N THR A 62 -11.67 -14.69 -11.17
CA THR A 62 -10.83 -13.85 -11.99
C THR A 62 -9.53 -14.64 -12.16
N PRO A 63 -9.07 -14.90 -13.39
CA PRO A 63 -7.74 -15.45 -13.57
C PRO A 63 -6.79 -14.46 -12.88
N ILE A 64 -6.21 -14.91 -11.77
CA ILE A 64 -5.10 -14.24 -11.11
C ILE A 64 -3.96 -14.36 -12.12
N VAL A 65 -3.88 -13.39 -13.02
CA VAL A 65 -2.66 -13.14 -13.78
C VAL A 65 -1.61 -12.91 -12.70
N PRO A 66 -0.53 -13.70 -12.64
CA PRO A 66 0.55 -13.41 -11.71
C PRO A 66 0.94 -11.95 -11.90
N PRO A 67 1.17 -11.17 -10.83
CA PRO A 67 1.60 -9.79 -10.98
C PRO A 67 2.82 -9.81 -11.89
N GLN A 68 2.65 -9.29 -13.10
CA GLN A 68 3.75 -9.09 -14.01
C GLN A 68 4.76 -8.24 -13.22
N PRO A 69 6.05 -8.63 -13.14
CA PRO A 69 7.03 -7.78 -12.50
C PRO A 69 6.90 -6.41 -13.17
N THR A 70 6.51 -5.41 -12.40
CA THR A 70 6.49 -4.03 -12.87
C THR A 70 7.92 -3.76 -13.30
N GLY A 71 8.12 -3.54 -14.60
CA GLY A 71 9.45 -3.24 -15.13
C GLY A 71 10.07 -2.05 -14.37
N PRO A 72 11.39 -1.84 -14.49
CA PRO A 72 12.02 -0.67 -13.91
C PRO A 72 11.24 0.60 -14.31
N PRO A 73 11.12 1.58 -13.41
CA PRO A 73 10.37 2.80 -13.69
C PRO A 73 10.88 3.44 -14.99
N PRO A 74 9.98 3.99 -15.82
CA PRO A 74 10.40 4.67 -17.04
C PRO A 74 11.37 5.78 -16.68
N PRO A 75 12.41 6.00 -17.50
CA PRO A 75 13.43 6.96 -17.16
C PRO A 75 12.85 8.38 -17.19
N PRO A 76 13.37 9.31 -16.36
CA PRO A 76 12.81 10.64 -16.22
C PRO A 76 12.79 11.41 -17.55
N PRO A 77 11.71 12.15 -17.86
CA PRO A 77 11.64 12.95 -19.08
C PRO A 77 12.62 14.13 -19.02
N ILE A 78 13.26 14.42 -20.14
CA ILE A 78 14.09 15.61 -20.32
C ILE A 78 13.20 16.79 -20.77
N ASN A 79 13.19 17.88 -19.99
CA ASN A 79 12.36 19.07 -20.25
C ASN A 79 13.01 20.09 -21.20
N LEU A 80 14.06 19.68 -21.94
CA LEU A 80 14.69 20.53 -22.95
C LEU A 80 13.88 20.50 -24.24
N LYS A 81 13.61 21.68 -24.79
CA LYS A 81 12.96 21.85 -26.09
C LYS A 81 13.98 22.32 -27.10
N PHE A 82 14.15 21.53 -28.14
CA PHE A 82 15.01 21.86 -29.27
C PHE A 82 14.23 22.64 -30.32
N PHE A 83 14.66 23.88 -30.64
CA PHE A 83 13.88 24.78 -31.49
C PHE A 83 14.65 25.43 -32.65
N GLY A 84 15.95 25.22 -32.78
CA GLY A 84 16.68 25.77 -33.94
C GLY A 84 18.17 25.50 -33.94
N PHE A 85 18.84 25.86 -35.04
CA PHE A 85 20.28 25.71 -35.21
C PHE A 85 20.96 27.06 -35.39
N ALA A 86 22.21 27.14 -34.95
CA ALA A 86 23.13 28.22 -35.29
C ALA A 86 24.36 27.62 -35.99
N SER A 87 24.67 28.14 -37.17
CA SER A 87 25.88 27.78 -37.90
C SER A 87 26.58 29.04 -38.40
N LYS A 88 27.88 29.16 -38.14
CA LYS A 88 28.74 30.19 -38.73
C LYS A 88 29.79 29.54 -39.62
N PRO A 89 30.21 30.17 -40.73
CA PRO A 89 31.30 29.65 -41.55
C PRO A 89 32.56 29.44 -40.71
N GLY A 90 33.04 28.19 -40.63
CA GLY A 90 34.24 27.82 -39.88
C GLY A 90 34.02 27.45 -38.40
N GLU A 91 32.80 27.57 -37.85
CA GLU A 91 32.48 27.11 -36.49
C GLU A 91 31.67 25.78 -36.51
N PRO A 92 31.80 24.94 -35.47
CA PRO A 92 30.96 23.75 -35.33
C PRO A 92 29.48 24.13 -35.17
N LYS A 93 28.60 23.24 -35.62
CA LYS A 93 27.15 23.43 -35.57
C LYS A 93 26.69 23.55 -34.11
N LYS A 94 25.95 24.61 -33.80
CA LYS A 94 25.32 24.85 -32.51
C LYS A 94 23.81 24.69 -32.62
N ILE A 95 23.18 24.44 -31.49
CA ILE A 95 21.74 24.27 -31.34
C ILE A 95 21.20 25.24 -30.30
N PHE A 96 19.95 25.64 -30.50
CA PHE A 96 19.16 26.39 -29.54
C PHE A 96 18.24 25.43 -28.78
N LEU A 97 18.40 25.44 -27.47
CA LEU A 97 17.63 24.67 -26.52
C LEU A 97 16.90 25.64 -25.59
N SER A 98 15.69 25.29 -25.16
CA SER A 98 14.94 26.05 -24.16
C SER A 98 14.45 25.13 -23.06
N GLN A 99 14.40 25.64 -21.83
CA GLN A 99 13.85 24.95 -20.67
C GLN A 99 13.06 25.96 -19.84
N GLY A 100 11.73 25.88 -19.89
CA GLY A 100 10.89 26.91 -19.27
C GLY A 100 11.11 28.27 -19.95
N GLU A 101 11.68 29.22 -19.20
CA GLU A 101 11.97 30.59 -19.64
C GLU A 101 13.42 30.78 -20.12
N ASP A 102 14.30 29.81 -19.83
CA ASP A 102 15.72 29.90 -20.14
C ASP A 102 16.02 29.38 -21.54
N VAL A 103 16.95 30.06 -22.24
CA VAL A 103 17.45 29.69 -23.56
C VAL A 103 18.95 29.42 -23.51
N PHE A 104 19.35 28.29 -24.06
CA PHE A 104 20.72 27.83 -24.11
C PHE A 104 21.18 27.64 -25.55
N ILE A 105 22.44 27.98 -25.80
CA ILE A 105 23.12 27.72 -27.07
C ILE A 105 24.23 26.74 -26.77
N ALA A 106 24.25 25.61 -27.46
CA ALA A 106 25.26 24.61 -27.19
C ALA A 106 25.67 23.82 -28.44
N GLY A 107 26.89 23.29 -28.42
CA GLY A 107 27.45 22.40 -29.45
C GLY A 107 27.45 20.93 -29.05
N GLU A 108 27.93 20.08 -29.94
CA GLU A 108 28.17 18.67 -29.64
C GLU A 108 29.24 18.53 -28.55
N GLY A 109 28.96 17.74 -27.51
CA GLY A 109 29.82 17.56 -26.35
C GLY A 109 29.68 18.59 -25.23
N GLU A 110 28.98 19.71 -25.45
CA GLU A 110 28.73 20.72 -24.41
C GLU A 110 27.64 20.29 -23.42
N MET A 111 27.67 20.91 -22.23
CA MET A 111 26.74 20.66 -21.13
C MET A 111 25.85 21.88 -20.88
N VAL A 112 24.55 21.63 -20.73
CA VAL A 112 23.50 22.62 -20.47
C VAL A 112 22.90 22.36 -19.10
N ASP A 113 22.58 23.45 -18.37
CA ASP A 113 21.99 23.42 -17.04
C ASP A 113 22.76 22.53 -16.02
N ARG A 114 24.07 22.32 -16.25
CA ARG A 114 24.94 21.41 -15.47
C ARG A 114 24.43 19.97 -15.36
N ARG A 115 23.48 19.56 -16.23
CA ARG A 115 22.80 18.26 -16.15
C ARG A 115 22.77 17.54 -17.48
N TYR A 116 22.54 18.28 -18.57
CA TYR A 116 22.26 17.70 -19.87
C TYR A 116 23.47 17.85 -20.77
N LYS A 117 24.08 16.74 -21.17
CA LYS A 117 25.19 16.72 -22.12
C LYS A 117 24.66 16.43 -23.51
N ILE A 118 25.08 17.21 -24.49
CA ILE A 118 24.69 17.01 -25.89
C ILE A 118 25.63 15.97 -26.50
N LEU A 119 25.07 14.86 -26.95
CA LEU A 119 25.84 13.76 -27.52
C LEU A 119 26.00 13.91 -29.03
N ARG A 120 24.91 14.21 -29.73
CA ARG A 120 24.90 14.27 -31.19
C ARG A 120 23.82 15.21 -31.69
N ILE A 121 24.18 16.03 -32.68
CA ILE A 121 23.26 16.97 -33.31
C ILE A 121 22.85 16.42 -34.69
N SER A 122 21.60 15.99 -34.83
CA SER A 122 21.02 15.59 -36.11
C SER A 122 20.25 16.75 -36.76
N PRO A 123 19.91 16.68 -38.06
CA PRO A 123 19.14 17.74 -38.72
C PRO A 123 17.70 17.92 -38.19
N MET A 124 17.10 16.85 -37.67
CA MET A 124 15.70 16.83 -37.21
C MET A 124 15.55 16.54 -35.70
N SER A 125 16.63 16.22 -35.01
CA SER A 125 16.62 15.88 -33.59
C SER A 125 18.00 16.08 -32.95
N VAL A 126 18.04 16.12 -31.62
CA VAL A 126 19.28 16.18 -30.84
C VAL A 126 19.28 15.06 -29.83
N GLU A 127 20.37 14.32 -29.74
CA GLU A 127 20.57 13.33 -28.69
C GLU A 127 21.20 13.99 -27.46
N VAL A 128 20.52 13.83 -26.32
CA VAL A 128 20.92 14.42 -25.04
C VAL A 128 21.03 13.32 -23.99
N GLU A 129 22.08 13.40 -23.18
CA GLU A 129 22.32 12.54 -22.02
C GLU A 129 22.09 13.34 -20.73
N ASP A 130 21.19 12.86 -19.89
CA ASP A 130 21.04 13.32 -18.52
C ASP A 130 22.11 12.65 -17.65
N VAL A 131 23.11 13.43 -17.23
CA VAL A 131 24.26 12.94 -16.47
C VAL A 131 23.88 12.46 -15.06
N LEU A 132 22.80 13.00 -14.49
CA LEU A 132 22.33 12.59 -13.16
C LEU A 132 21.69 11.20 -13.18
N ASN A 133 20.93 10.90 -14.24
CA ASN A 133 20.17 9.65 -14.36
C ASN A 133 20.78 8.64 -15.35
N ASN A 134 21.90 8.99 -15.99
CA ASN A 134 22.51 8.26 -17.10
C ASN A 134 21.47 7.83 -18.17
N ASN A 135 20.53 8.72 -18.46
CA ASN A 135 19.45 8.49 -19.41
C ASN A 135 19.74 9.23 -20.71
N ARG A 136 19.58 8.56 -21.85
CA ARG A 136 19.72 9.16 -23.18
C ARG A 136 18.37 9.31 -23.83
N GLN A 137 18.06 10.52 -24.28
CA GLN A 137 16.81 10.82 -24.96
C GLN A 137 17.08 11.62 -26.23
N SER A 138 16.32 11.30 -27.29
CA SER A 138 16.32 12.08 -28.53
C SER A 138 15.20 13.11 -28.46
N ILE A 139 15.56 14.38 -28.63
CA ILE A 139 14.64 15.51 -28.58
C ILE A 139 14.40 15.98 -30.03
N PRO A 140 13.18 15.87 -30.57
CA PRO A 140 12.88 16.29 -31.93
C PRO A 140 12.91 17.82 -32.05
N LEU A 141 13.22 18.31 -33.25
CA LEU A 141 13.07 19.72 -33.58
C LEU A 141 11.59 20.10 -33.46
N THR A 142 11.29 20.90 -32.46
CA THR A 142 9.96 21.46 -32.28
C THR A 142 9.95 22.82 -32.96
N GLN A 143 9.52 22.84 -34.24
CA GLN A 143 9.21 24.09 -34.92
C GLN A 143 7.96 24.68 -34.24
N GLY A 144 8.11 25.89 -33.71
CA GLY A 144 6.99 26.66 -33.14
C GLY A 144 6.06 27.17 -34.22
#